data_AF-J9GAZ5-F1
#
_entry.id   AF-J9GAZ5-F1
#
_cell.length_a   1.000
_cell.length_b   1.000
_cell.length_c   1.000
_cell.angle_alpha   90.00
_cell.angle_beta   90.00
_cell.angle_gamma   90.00
#
_symmetry.space_group_name_H-M   'P 1'
#
loop_
_entity.id
_entity.type
_entity.pdbx_description
1 polymer ?
#
loop_
_entity_poly.entity_id
_entity_poly.type
_entity_poly.pdbx_seq_one_letter_code
_entity_poly.pdbx_strand_id
1 'polypeptide(L)'
;MTQIQAIAEKYLENSVKANNVTERGMAIVMDVNTGAILAMASKPDFDPNQPMEIYDPARAALLEGLSDEEYTKVQGEERQRQWKNKAITELYSPGSVFKVITAASALDSGAITPGSSFRCEPGGYHVAGTKPYRC
;
A
#
# COMPACT_ATOMS: atom_id res chain seq x y z
N MET A 1 15.93 -5.81 17.38
CA MET A 1 14.93 -5.07 16.57
C MET A 1 15.12 -3.58 16.83
N THR A 2 15.20 -2.74 15.80
CA THR A 2 15.32 -1.29 15.98
C THR A 2 14.01 -0.71 16.52
N GLN A 3 14.07 0.36 17.31
CA GLN A 3 12.87 1.01 17.84
C GLN A 3 11.92 1.46 16.71
N ILE A 4 12.47 1.91 15.58
CA ILE A 4 11.72 2.38 14.41
C ILE A 4 10.92 1.24 13.77
N GLN A 5 11.53 0.06 13.57
CA GLN A 5 10.83 -1.10 12.99
C GLN A 5 9.63 -1.52 13.86
N ALA A 6 9.85 -1.64 15.18
CA ALA A 6 8.80 -2.05 16.11
C ALA A 6 7.63 -1.05 16.14
N ILE A 7 7.92 0.25 16.06
CA ILE A 7 6.91 1.30 15.96
C ILE A 7 6.14 1.17 14.64
N ALA A 8 6.84 1.05 13.51
CA ALA A 8 6.21 0.96 12.20
C ALA A 8 5.26 -0.24 12.10
N GLU A 9 5.69 -1.43 12.55
CA GLU A 9 4.86 -2.64 12.59
C GLU A 9 3.63 -2.46 13.47
N LYS A 10 3.80 -1.95 14.70
CA LYS A 10 2.72 -1.76 15.66
C LYS A 10 1.64 -0.82 15.12
N TYR A 11 2.03 0.35 14.61
CA TYR A 11 1.06 1.32 14.11
C TYR A 11 0.44 0.87 12.79
N LEU A 12 1.20 0.22 11.90
CA LEU A 12 0.65 -0.35 10.68
C LEU A 12 -0.41 -1.40 10.98
N GLU A 13 -0.15 -2.30 11.92
CA GLU A 13 -1.12 -3.32 12.34
C GLU A 13 -2.40 -2.69 12.91
N ASN A 14 -2.25 -1.68 13.78
CA ASN A 14 -3.38 -0.94 14.33
C ASN A 14 -4.20 -0.26 13.22
N SER A 15 -3.54 0.37 12.24
CA SER A 15 -4.21 1.02 11.11
C SER A 15 -4.93 0.03 10.19
N VAL A 16 -4.32 -1.14 9.92
CA VAL A 16 -4.95 -2.21 9.14
C VAL A 16 -6.23 -2.69 9.79
N LYS A 17 -6.19 -2.94 11.12
CA LYS A 17 -7.37 -3.35 11.90
C LYS A 17 -8.43 -2.26 11.96
N ALA A 18 -8.03 -1.02 12.29
CA ALA A 18 -8.95 0.10 12.46
C ALA A 18 -9.70 0.49 11.17
N ASN A 19 -9.10 0.24 10.00
CA ASN A 19 -9.69 0.58 8.71
C ASN A 19 -10.24 -0.63 7.95
N ASN A 20 -10.29 -1.82 8.58
CA ASN A 20 -10.75 -3.06 7.95
C ASN A 20 -10.05 -3.35 6.59
N VAL A 21 -8.74 -3.16 6.54
CA VAL A 21 -7.97 -3.36 5.31
C VAL A 21 -7.92 -4.85 4.95
N THR A 22 -8.45 -5.20 3.78
CA THR A 22 -8.52 -6.60 3.31
C THR A 22 -7.30 -7.04 2.51
N GLU A 23 -6.61 -6.10 1.88
CA GLU A 23 -5.52 -6.36 0.92
C GLU A 23 -4.13 -5.98 1.43
N ARG A 24 -3.90 -6.14 2.74
CA ARG A 24 -2.65 -5.85 3.45
C ARG A 24 -2.20 -4.38 3.36
N GLY A 25 -1.70 -3.84 4.47
CA GLY A 25 -0.98 -2.57 4.53
C GLY A 25 0.54 -2.77 4.42
N MET A 26 1.24 -1.69 4.07
CA MET A 26 2.70 -1.64 4.05
C MET A 26 3.20 -0.29 4.56
N ALA A 27 4.42 -0.26 5.10
CA ALA A 27 5.09 0.96 5.53
C ALA A 27 6.60 0.87 5.23
N ILE A 28 7.18 1.95 4.72
CA ILE A 28 8.63 2.13 4.56
C ILE A 28 9.02 3.42 5.28
N VAL A 29 10.08 3.37 6.09
CA VAL A 29 10.71 4.53 6.70
C VAL A 29 12.13 4.63 6.18
N MET A 30 12.48 5.79 5.62
CA MET A 30 13.76 6.01 4.93
C MET A 30 14.42 7.28 5.44
N ASP A 31 15.74 7.24 5.59
CA ASP A 31 16.56 8.42 5.80
C ASP A 31 16.63 9.26 4.51
N VAL A 32 16.20 10.52 4.58
CA VAL A 32 16.03 11.39 3.38
C VAL A 32 17.35 11.82 2.75
N ASN A 33 18.45 11.81 3.51
CA ASN A 33 19.75 12.28 3.01
C ASN A 33 20.57 11.14 2.39
N THR A 34 20.43 9.93 2.95
CA THR A 34 21.24 8.76 2.57
C THR A 34 20.46 7.71 1.78
N GLY A 35 19.13 7.73 1.85
CA GLY A 35 18.28 6.68 1.28
C GLY A 35 18.26 5.39 2.09
N ALA A 36 18.89 5.35 3.27
CA ALA A 36 18.92 4.15 4.11
C ALA A 36 17.50 3.79 4.60
N ILE A 37 17.12 2.52 4.45
CA ILE A 37 15.83 2.01 4.94
C ILE A 37 15.96 1.73 6.44
N LEU A 38 15.25 2.52 7.25
CA LEU A 38 15.25 2.41 8.71
C LEU A 38 14.21 1.41 9.21
N ALA A 39 13.11 1.26 8.47
CA ALA A 39 12.08 0.26 8.71
C ALA A 39 11.34 -0.10 7.42
N MET A 40 10.88 -1.34 7.33
CA MET A 40 10.02 -1.82 6.26
C MET A 40 9.10 -2.90 6.82
N ALA A 41 7.79 -2.70 6.71
CA ALA A 41 6.80 -3.61 7.27
C ALA A 41 5.65 -3.85 6.28
N SER A 42 5.07 -5.05 6.35
CA SER A 42 3.83 -5.43 5.67
C SER A 42 2.91 -6.05 6.71
N LYS A 43 1.60 -5.78 6.69
CA LYS A 43 0.63 -6.37 7.62
C LYS A 43 -0.70 -6.69 6.92
N PRO A 44 -1.37 -7.82 7.20
CA PRO A 44 -0.85 -8.95 7.94
C PRO A 44 0.41 -9.54 7.28
N ASP A 45 1.34 -10.00 8.13
CA ASP A 45 2.52 -10.79 7.80
C ASP A 45 2.39 -12.18 8.44
N PHE A 46 3.51 -12.90 8.56
CA PHE A 46 3.59 -14.26 9.07
C PHE A 46 4.70 -14.36 10.12
N ASP A 47 4.64 -15.39 10.97
CA ASP A 47 5.75 -15.71 11.89
C ASP A 47 6.83 -16.51 11.13
N PRO A 48 8.08 -16.01 11.02
CA PRO A 48 9.17 -16.74 10.39
C PRO A 48 9.51 -18.07 11.06
N ASN A 49 9.17 -18.25 12.34
CA ASN A 49 9.36 -19.51 13.07
C ASN A 49 8.27 -20.54 12.75
N GLN A 50 7.14 -20.11 12.16
CA GLN A 50 6.03 -20.95 11.72
C GLN A 50 5.62 -20.59 10.28
N PRO A 51 6.55 -20.72 9.31
CA PRO A 51 6.35 -20.15 7.98
C PRO A 51 5.21 -20.82 7.20
N MET A 52 4.86 -22.06 7.54
CA MET A 52 3.83 -22.85 6.87
C MET A 52 2.40 -22.56 7.37
N GLU A 53 2.26 -21.82 8.47
CA GLU A 53 0.96 -21.43 9.00
C GLU A 53 0.44 -20.19 8.28
N ILE A 54 -0.82 -20.22 7.85
CA ILE A 54 -1.48 -19.04 7.26
C ILE A 54 -1.97 -18.18 8.41
N TYR A 55 -1.33 -17.04 8.61
CA TYR A 55 -1.53 -16.26 9.84
C TYR A 55 -2.77 -15.36 9.80
N ASP A 56 -3.18 -14.93 8.60
CA ASP A 56 -4.41 -14.15 8.41
C ASP A 56 -5.64 -15.07 8.54
N PRO A 57 -6.47 -14.94 9.59
CA PRO A 57 -7.61 -15.83 9.81
C PRO A 57 -8.63 -15.79 8.68
N ALA A 58 -8.79 -14.62 8.02
CA ALA A 58 -9.70 -14.49 6.89
C ALA A 58 -9.22 -15.30 5.68
N ARG A 59 -7.92 -15.53 5.56
CA ARG A 59 -7.32 -16.35 4.50
C ARG A 59 -7.29 -17.83 4.88
N ALA A 60 -6.99 -18.14 6.15
CA ALA A 60 -7.08 -19.49 6.66
C ALA A 60 -8.49 -20.09 6.49
N ALA A 61 -9.54 -19.29 6.71
CA ALA A 61 -10.93 -19.71 6.51
C ALA A 61 -11.28 -20.06 5.05
N LEU A 62 -10.51 -19.58 4.06
CA LEU A 62 -10.73 -19.94 2.65
C LEU A 62 -10.43 -21.42 2.37
N LEU A 63 -9.68 -22.08 3.24
CA LEU A 63 -9.31 -23.48 3.09
C LEU A 63 -10.39 -24.43 3.64
N GLU A 64 -11.37 -23.92 4.40
CA GLU A 64 -12.42 -24.74 5.01
C GLU A 64 -13.38 -25.29 3.95
N GLY A 65 -13.58 -26.62 3.95
CA GLY A 65 -14.54 -27.28 3.05
C GLY A 65 -14.07 -27.47 1.61
N LEU A 66 -12.79 -27.21 1.30
CA LEU A 66 -12.21 -27.50 -0.01
C LEU A 66 -11.93 -28.99 -0.20
N SER A 67 -11.95 -29.45 -1.45
CA SER A 67 -11.44 -30.77 -1.84
C SER A 67 -9.90 -30.84 -1.70
N ASP A 68 -9.32 -32.04 -1.61
CA ASP A 68 -7.87 -32.21 -1.39
C ASP A 68 -6.99 -31.51 -2.45
N GLU A 69 -7.43 -31.52 -3.71
CA GLU A 69 -6.73 -30.87 -4.82
C GLU A 69 -6.80 -29.34 -4.71
N GLU A 70 -8.00 -28.80 -4.48
CA GLU A 70 -8.22 -27.36 -4.32
C GLU A 70 -7.54 -26.82 -3.06
N TYR A 71 -7.58 -27.59 -1.96
CA TYR A 71 -6.92 -27.26 -0.72
C TYR A 71 -5.42 -27.06 -0.92
N THR A 72 -4.76 -28.00 -1.60
CA THR A 72 -3.31 -27.94 -1.85
C THR A 72 -2.95 -26.70 -2.65
N LYS A 73 -3.75 -26.38 -3.66
CA LYS A 73 -3.55 -25.19 -4.50
C LYS A 73 -3.74 -23.89 -3.71
N VAL A 74 -4.89 -23.72 -3.06
CA VAL A 74 -5.24 -22.50 -2.30
C VAL A 74 -4.27 -22.29 -1.13
N GLN A 75 -3.91 -23.35 -0.42
CA GLN A 75 -2.90 -23.30 0.63
C GLN A 75 -1.56 -22.79 0.11
N GLY A 76 -1.11 -23.30 -1.05
CA GLY A 76 0.12 -22.83 -1.69
C GLY A 76 0.05 -21.35 -2.05
N GLU A 77 -1.05 -20.90 -2.64
CA GLU A 77 -1.26 -19.52 -3.05
C GLU A 77 -1.26 -18.55 -1.85
N GLU A 78 -1.98 -18.87 -0.78
CA GLU A 78 -2.06 -18.03 0.42
C GLU A 78 -0.74 -17.98 1.20
N ARG A 79 0.01 -19.08 1.27
CA ARG A 79 1.38 -19.09 1.81
C ARG A 79 2.31 -18.18 1.00
N GLN A 80 2.28 -18.31 -0.32
CA GLN A 80 3.08 -17.45 -1.20
C GLN A 80 2.68 -15.98 -1.06
N ARG A 81 1.40 -15.67 -0.83
CA ARG A 81 0.92 -14.31 -0.62
C ARG A 81 1.51 -13.69 0.64
N GLN A 82 1.46 -14.38 1.79
CA GLN A 82 1.99 -13.82 3.05
C GLN A 82 3.53 -13.68 3.05
N TRP A 83 4.25 -14.59 2.38
CA TRP A 83 5.71 -14.55 2.28
C TRP A 83 6.25 -13.40 1.43
N LYS A 84 5.41 -12.85 0.55
CA LYS A 84 5.77 -11.70 -0.26
C LYS A 84 5.83 -10.44 0.59
N ASN A 85 6.88 -9.66 0.36
CA ASN A 85 6.99 -8.31 0.86
C ASN A 85 6.16 -7.37 -0.02
N LYS A 86 4.97 -6.99 0.47
CA LYS A 86 4.04 -6.13 -0.26
C LYS A 86 4.71 -4.85 -0.75
N ALA A 87 5.62 -4.29 0.05
CA ALA A 87 6.31 -3.04 -0.24
C ALA A 87 7.16 -3.05 -1.52
N ILE A 88 7.51 -4.25 -2.02
CA ILE A 88 8.41 -4.42 -3.17
C ILE A 88 7.70 -5.12 -4.32
N THR A 89 6.89 -6.14 -4.02
CA THR A 89 6.38 -7.07 -5.05
C THR A 89 4.98 -6.77 -5.53
N GLU A 90 4.20 -5.97 -4.79
CA GLU A 90 2.79 -5.74 -5.09
C GLU A 90 2.56 -4.31 -5.62
N LEU A 91 2.01 -4.22 -6.83
CA LEU A 91 1.65 -2.94 -7.43
C LEU A 91 0.27 -2.48 -6.90
N TYR A 92 0.14 -1.17 -6.70
CA TYR A 92 -1.13 -0.53 -6.33
C TYR A 92 -1.23 0.83 -7.02
N SER A 93 -2.47 1.31 -7.17
CA SER A 93 -2.73 2.65 -7.70
C SER A 93 -2.37 3.71 -6.65
N PRO A 94 -1.41 4.63 -6.92
CA PRO A 94 -0.94 5.58 -5.92
C PRO A 94 -2.00 6.64 -5.54
N GLY A 95 -2.94 6.93 -6.45
CA GLY A 95 -3.95 7.96 -6.23
C GLY A 95 -3.33 9.35 -6.06
N SER A 96 -3.89 10.18 -5.17
CA SER A 96 -3.47 11.59 -5.02
C SER A 96 -2.02 11.79 -4.58
N VAL A 97 -1.34 10.78 -3.99
CA VAL A 97 0.09 10.93 -3.61
C VAL A 97 0.99 11.09 -4.84
N PHE A 98 0.55 10.62 -6.01
CA PHE A 98 1.28 10.79 -7.28
C PHE A 98 1.30 12.25 -7.77
N LYS A 99 0.39 13.11 -7.27
CA LYS A 99 0.32 14.52 -7.68
C LYS A 99 1.60 15.30 -7.40
N VAL A 100 2.46 14.82 -6.50
CA VAL A 100 3.80 15.40 -6.28
C VAL A 100 4.63 15.35 -7.57
N ILE A 101 4.57 14.24 -8.32
CA ILE A 101 5.27 14.09 -9.60
C ILE A 101 4.67 15.04 -10.64
N THR A 102 3.34 15.06 -10.79
CA THR A 102 2.67 15.96 -11.74
C THR A 102 2.97 17.44 -11.44
N ALA A 103 2.94 17.84 -10.17
CA ALA A 103 3.27 19.20 -9.75
C ALA A 103 4.73 19.55 -10.02
N ALA A 104 5.67 18.62 -9.74
CA ALA A 104 7.07 18.80 -10.05
C ALA A 104 7.30 18.96 -11.56
N SER A 105 6.69 18.13 -12.41
CA SER A 105 6.79 18.25 -13.86
C SER A 105 6.21 19.56 -14.39
N ALA A 106 5.12 20.07 -13.80
CA ALA A 106 4.54 21.36 -14.19
C ALA A 106 5.48 22.53 -13.85
N LEU A 107 6.16 22.49 -12.71
CA LEU A 107 7.17 23.48 -12.34
C LEU A 107 8.43 23.37 -13.22
N ASP A 108 8.93 22.16 -13.44
CA ASP A 108 10.15 21.88 -14.21
C ASP A 108 10.03 22.28 -15.68
N SER A 109 8.85 22.03 -16.28
CA SER A 109 8.54 22.47 -17.65
C SER A 109 8.27 23.98 -17.79
N GLY A 110 8.21 24.72 -16.67
CA GLY A 110 7.84 26.14 -16.66
C GLY A 110 6.36 26.41 -16.97
N ALA A 111 5.51 25.39 -17.02
CA ALA A 111 4.07 25.54 -17.22
C ALA A 111 3.40 26.31 -16.08
N ILE A 112 3.98 26.24 -14.87
CA ILE A 112 3.55 27.00 -13.69
C ILE A 112 4.76 27.55 -12.92
N THR A 113 4.52 28.51 -12.02
CA THR A 113 5.50 29.01 -11.06
C THR A 113 4.98 28.83 -9.63
N PRO A 114 5.83 28.94 -8.59
CA PRO A 114 5.35 28.94 -7.20
C PRO A 114 4.32 30.04 -6.87
N GLY A 115 4.28 31.12 -7.66
CA GLY A 115 3.31 32.20 -7.53
C GLY A 115 2.03 32.03 -8.37
N SER A 116 1.93 30.96 -9.16
CA SER A 116 0.74 30.68 -9.97
C SER A 116 -0.47 30.37 -9.09
N SER A 117 -1.61 30.99 -9.39
CA SER A 117 -2.86 30.80 -8.66
C SER A 117 -3.90 30.09 -9.53
N PHE A 118 -4.65 29.17 -8.92
CA PHE A 118 -5.76 28.46 -9.54
C PHE A 118 -6.99 28.57 -8.67
N ARG A 119 -8.17 28.80 -9.26
CA ARG A 119 -9.43 28.92 -8.53
C ARG A 119 -10.31 27.73 -8.84
N CYS A 120 -10.54 26.86 -7.85
CA CYS A 120 -11.53 25.80 -7.99
C CYS A 120 -12.92 26.39 -8.25
N GLU A 121 -13.48 26.18 -9.43
CA GLU A 121 -14.80 26.69 -9.77
C GLU A 121 -15.90 25.76 -9.25
N PRO A 122 -17.08 26.31 -8.88
CA PRO A 122 -18.24 25.50 -8.55
C PRO A 122 -18.56 24.51 -9.68
N GLY A 123 -18.61 23.22 -9.35
CA GLY A 123 -18.87 22.15 -10.32
C GLY A 123 -17.62 21.52 -10.95
N GLY A 124 -16.42 22.04 -10.69
CA GLY A 124 -15.15 21.46 -11.16
C GLY A 124 -14.78 21.84 -12.60
N TYR A 125 -13.71 21.22 -13.12
CA TYR A 125 -13.19 21.51 -14.46
C TYR A 125 -13.52 20.41 -15.46
N HIS A 126 -13.95 20.79 -16.67
CA HIS A 126 -14.14 19.87 -17.78
C HIS A 126 -12.87 19.80 -18.61
N VAL A 127 -12.31 18.60 -18.79
CA VAL A 127 -11.12 18.38 -19.62
C VAL A 127 -11.50 17.42 -20.74
N ALA A 128 -11.21 17.78 -22.00
CA ALA A 128 -11.41 16.93 -23.17
C ALA A 128 -12.81 16.29 -23.29
N GLY A 129 -13.87 17.04 -22.93
CA GLY A 129 -15.26 16.55 -23.04
C GLY A 129 -15.67 15.50 -22.00
N THR A 130 -14.86 15.26 -20.97
CA THR A 130 -15.18 14.34 -19.88
C THR A 130 -16.11 14.97 -18.83
N LYS A 131 -16.68 14.13 -17.95
CA LYS A 131 -17.37 14.59 -16.74
C LYS A 131 -16.44 15.50 -15.92
N PRO A 132 -16.97 16.50 -15.21
CA PRO A 132 -16.13 17.48 -14.53
C PRO A 132 -15.27 16.83 -13.44
N TYR A 133 -13.98 17.17 -13.44
CA TYR A 133 -13.05 16.89 -12.35
C TYR A 133 -13.36 17.85 -11.21
N ARG A 134 -13.91 17.29 -10.14
CA ARG A 134 -14.14 18.02 -8.91
C ARG A 134 -12.82 18.23 -8.19
N CYS A 135 -12.59 19.47 -7.79
CA CYS A 135 -11.87 19.73 -6.56
C CYS A 135 -12.88 19.61 -5.39
#